data_AF-A0A354M8R9-F1
#
_entry.id   AF-A0A354M8R9-F1
#
_cell.length_a   1.000
_cell.length_b   1.000
_cell.length_c   1.000
_cell.angle_alpha   90.00
_cell.angle_beta   90.00
_cell.angle_gamma   90.00
#
_symmetry.space_group_name_H-M   'P 1'
#
loop_
_entity.id
_entity.type
_entity.pdbx_description
1 polymer ?
#
loop_
_entity_poly.entity_id
_entity_poly.type
_entity_poly.pdbx_seq_one_letter_code
_entity_poly.pdbx_strand_id
1 'polypeptide(L)' 'MTFTGVKDVLSFDEETVILNTVLGKMTVKGAGLHILNFDNSSGELTADGKLYALAYTAEEKSGGFFSRLLR' A
#
# COMPACT_ATOMS: atom_id res chain seq x y z
N MET A 1 -1.93 12.15 -8.07
CA MET A 1 -0.85 11.23 -7.62
C MET A 1 -0.95 9.95 -8.43
N THR A 2 0.18 9.37 -8.84
CA THR A 2 0.20 8.12 -9.61
C THR A 2 1.14 7.13 -8.95
N PHE A 3 0.67 5.90 -8.76
CA PHE A 3 1.39 4.79 -8.16
C PHE A 3 1.51 3.67 -9.20
N THR A 4 2.69 3.06 -9.30
CA THR A 4 2.95 1.97 -10.25
C THR A 4 3.30 0.67 -9.52
N GLY A 5 3.18 -0.45 -10.22
CA GLY A 5 3.39 -1.77 -9.61
C GLY A 5 2.35 -2.11 -8.54
N VAL A 6 1.17 -1.52 -8.62
CA VAL A 6 0.01 -1.85 -7.79
C VAL A 6 -0.60 -3.14 -8.33
N LYS A 7 -0.70 -4.15 -7.46
CA LYS A 7 -1.34 -5.44 -7.77
C LYS A 7 -2.83 -5.42 -7.41
N ASP A 8 -3.17 -4.75 -6.33
CA ASP A 8 -4.56 -4.71 -5.84
C ASP A 8 -4.80 -3.52 -4.89
N VAL A 9 -6.06 -3.11 -4.77
CA VAL A 9 -6.52 -2.11 -3.80
C VAL A 9 -7.22 -2.84 -2.66
N LEU A 10 -6.59 -2.87 -1.49
CA LEU A 10 -7.10 -3.62 -0.33
C LEU A 10 -8.16 -2.83 0.45
N SER A 11 -8.01 -1.50 0.53
CA SER A 11 -8.93 -0.62 1.23
C SER A 11 -8.78 0.80 0.69
N PHE A 12 -9.89 1.51 0.58
CA PHE A 12 -9.93 2.88 0.09
C PHE A 12 -11.04 3.66 0.80
N ASP A 13 -10.67 4.80 1.36
CA ASP A 13 -11.55 5.83 1.91
C ASP A 13 -10.93 7.23 1.68
N GLU A 14 -11.62 8.28 2.11
CA GLU A 14 -11.19 9.68 1.87
C GLU A 14 -9.91 10.07 2.64
N GLU A 15 -9.49 9.31 3.65
CA GLU A 15 -8.31 9.59 4.49
C GLU A 15 -7.18 8.58 4.27
N THR A 16 -7.49 7.39 3.76
CA THR A 16 -6.58 6.23 3.72
C THR A 16 -6.78 5.39 2.46
N VAL A 17 -5.66 5.06 1.80
CA VAL A 17 -5.63 4.03 0.76
C VAL A 17 -4.60 2.97 1.14
N ILE A 18 -5.02 1.70 1.10
CA ILE A 18 -4.15 0.55 1.34
C ILE A 18 -4.01 -0.21 0.01
N LEU A 19 -2.80 -0.25 -0.50
CA LEU A 19 -2.45 -0.88 -1.78
C LEU A 19 -1.59 -2.12 -1.53
N ASN A 20 -1.86 -3.17 -2.28
CA ASN A 20 -0.92 -4.27 -2.43
C ASN A 20 -0.04 -3.98 -3.65
N THR A 21 1.28 -3.95 -3.47
CA THR A 21 2.22 -3.61 -4.55
C THR A 21 3.26 -4.72 -4.75
N VAL A 22 4.11 -4.58 -5.77
CA VAL A 22 5.27 -5.46 -5.98
C VAL A 22 6.29 -5.43 -4.84
N LEU A 23 6.33 -4.36 -4.04
CA LEU A 23 7.24 -4.20 -2.89
C LEU A 23 6.59 -4.54 -1.54
N GLY A 24 5.37 -5.07 -1.55
CA GLY A 24 4.57 -5.34 -0.35
C GLY A 24 3.42 -4.34 -0.18
N LYS A 25 2.89 -4.28 1.04
CA LYS A 25 1.73 -3.43 1.34
C LYS A 25 2.16 -1.98 1.47
N MET A 26 1.45 -1.08 0.82
CA MET A 26 1.66 0.37 0.90
C MET A 26 0.42 1.03 1.49
N THR A 27 0.60 1.85 2.51
CA THR A 27 -0.45 2.68 3.09
C THR A 27 -0.20 4.13 2.74
N VAL A 28 -1.20 4.75 2.14
CA VAL A 28 -1.25 6.17 1.80
C VAL A 28 -2.24 6.83 2.76
N LYS A 29 -1.83 7.92 3.41
CA LYS A 29 -2.65 8.72 4.32
C LYS A 29 -2.77 10.13 3.79
N GLY A 30 -3.95 10.72 3.94
CA GLY A 30 -4.27 11.99 3.29
C GLY A 30 -5.62 12.55 3.70
N ALA A 31 -6.16 13.42 2.85
CA ALA A 31 -7.52 13.94 2.96
C ALA A 31 -8.13 14.17 1.57
N GLY A 32 -9.41 13.87 1.42
CA GLY A 32 -10.11 13.93 0.14
C GLY A 32 -9.50 12.98 -0.89
N LEU A 33 -9.02 11.82 -0.44
CA LEU A 33 -8.43 10.81 -1.33
C LEU A 33 -9.52 10.22 -2.23
N HIS A 34 -9.26 10.19 -3.53
CA HIS A 34 -10.17 9.66 -4.55
C HIS A 34 -9.44 8.90 -5.64
N ILE A 35 -9.78 7.63 -5.89
CA ILE A 35 -9.19 6.87 -7.01
C ILE A 35 -9.80 7.34 -8.34
N LEU A 36 -8.96 7.85 -9.23
CA LEU A 36 -9.38 8.28 -10.57
C LEU A 36 -9.37 7.11 -11.56
N ASN A 37 -8.34 6.27 -11.51
CA ASN A 37 -8.20 5.13 -12.40
C ASN A 37 -7.33 4.04 -11.75
N PHE A 38 -7.63 2.78 -12.02
CA PHE A 38 -6.74 1.65 -11.72
C PHE A 38 -6.69 0.71 -12.93
N ASP A 39 -5.53 0.66 -13.58
CA ASP A 39 -5.26 -0.27 -14.66
C ASP A 39 -4.54 -1.50 -14.11
N ASN A 40 -5.29 -2.60 -14.00
CA ASN A 40 -4.78 -3.87 -13.51
C ASN A 40 -3.76 -4.53 -14.45
N SER A 41 -3.73 -4.15 -15.74
CA SER A 41 -2.79 -4.71 -16.71
C SER A 41 -1.41 -4.06 -16.61
N SER A 42 -1.35 -2.74 -16.46
CA SER A 42 -0.10 -2.00 -16.26
C SER A 42 0.32 -1.93 -14.79
N GLY A 43 -0.60 -2.17 -13.86
CA GLY A 43 -0.41 -1.99 -12.42
C GLY A 43 -0.29 -0.51 -12.04
N GLU A 44 -0.89 0.38 -12.83
CA GLU A 44 -0.90 1.82 -12.57
C GLU A 44 -2.21 2.23 -11.88
N LEU A 45 -2.09 2.92 -10.74
CA LEU A 45 -3.19 3.52 -10.01
C LEU A 45 -3.00 5.02 -9.93
N THR A 46 -4.00 5.78 -10.38
CA THR A 46 -4.04 7.24 -10.26
C THR A 46 -5.10 7.62 -9.24
N ALA A 47 -4.72 8.47 -8.28
CA ALA A 47 -5.60 9.01 -7.25
C ALA A 47 -5.40 10.52 -7.08
N ASP A 48 -6.45 11.21 -6.67
CA ASP A 48 -6.44 12.63 -6.33
C ASP A 48 -6.63 12.83 -4.82
N GLY A 49 -6.31 14.03 -4.33
CA GLY A 49 -6.42 14.41 -2.91
C GLY A 49 -5.11 14.91 -2.31
N LYS A 50 -5.15 15.25 -1.02
CA LYS A 50 -3.96 15.70 -0.28
C LYS A 50 -3.20 14.51 0.29
N LEU A 51 -1.91 14.41 -0.04
CA LEU A 51 -1.00 13.42 0.53
C LEU A 51 -0.40 13.94 1.83
N TYR A 52 -0.52 13.18 2.92
CA TYR A 52 0.13 13.48 4.19
C TYR A 52 1.28 12.52 4.49
N ALA A 53 1.08 11.23 4.23
CA ALA A 53 2.12 10.22 4.46
C ALA A 53 1.96 9.03 3.51
N LEU A 54 3.08 8.35 3.28
CA LEU A 54 3.14 7.09 2.54
C LEU A 54 4.12 6.17 3.25
N ALA A 55 3.70 4.94 3.51
CA ALA A 55 4.53 3.95 4.19
C ALA A 55 4.41 2.57 3.51
N TYR A 56 5.55 1.91 3.32
CA TYR A 56 5.58 0.49 2.97
C TYR A 56 5.70 -0.35 4.24
N THR A 57 4.85 -1.35 4.37
CA THR A 57 4.95 -2.37 5.40
C THR A 57 5.61 -3.60 4.78
N ALA A 58 6.80 -3.94 5.27
CA ALA A 58 7.45 -5.18 4.91
C ALA A 58 6.56 -6.36 5.33
N GLU A 59 6.43 -7.39 4.50
CA GLU A 59 5.88 -8.65 4.95
C GLU A 59 6.78 -9.17 6.08
N GLU A 60 6.20 -9.33 7.28
CA GLU A 60 6.93 -9.93 8.38
C GLU A 60 7.34 -11.34 7.96
N LYS A 61 8.66 -11.57 7.84
CA LYS A 61 9.19 -12.92 7.85
C LYS A 61 8.86 -13.49 9.23
N SER A 62 7.79 -14.25 9.31
CA SER A 62 7.41 -15.04 10.47
C SER A 62 8.54 -16.03 10.80
N GLY A 63 9.45 -15.62 11.68
CA GLY A 63 10.50 -16.51 12.22
C GLY A 63 11.87 -15.86 12.25
N GLY A 64 12.20 -15.15 13.33
CA GLY A 64 13.55 -14.62 13.50
C GLY A 64 14.01 -14.37 14.93
N PHE A 65 13.08 -14.10 15.85
CA PHE A 65 13.45 -13.69 17.21
C PHE A 65 13.10 -14.72 18.29
N PHE A 66 11.96 -15.40 18.20
CA PHE A 66 11.58 -16.42 19.20
C PHE A 66 12.17 -17.81 18.95
N SER A 67 12.61 -18.13 17.71
CA SER A 67 13.20 -19.44 17.39
C SER A 67 14.62 -19.64 17.93
N ARG A 68 15.30 -18.57 18.35
CA ARG A 68 16.64 -18.63 18.96
C ARG A 68 16.62 -18.74 20.49
N LEU A 69 15.48 -18.47 21.13
CA LEU A 69 15.31 -18.54 22.58
C LEU A 69 14.81 -19.91 23.06
N LEU A 70 14.32 -20.76 22.15
CA LEU A 70 13.85 -22.13 22.46
C LEU A 70 14.86 -23.22 22.08
N ARG A 71 16.15 -22.87 21.98
CA ARG A 71 17.26 -23.84 21.86
C ARG A 71 18.08 -23.87 23.13
#